data_AF-A0A0X3S372-F1
#
_entry.id   AF-A0A0X3S372-F1
#
_cell.length_a   1.000
_cell.length_b   1.000
_cell.length_c   1.000
_cell.angle_alpha   90.00
_cell.angle_beta   90.00
_cell.angle_gamma   90.00
#
_symmetry.space_group_name_H-M   'P 1'
#
loop_
_entity.id
_entity.type
_entity.pdbx_description
1 polymer ?
#
loop_
_entity_poly.entity_id
_entity_poly.type
_entity_poly.pdbx_seq_one_letter_code
_entity_poly.pdbx_strand_id
1 'polypeptide(L)'
;MQQSWYGQFWKLLRSREGVGVILVAGGSAVALGVVPNLLQKWWDSAWFFGLILIGMLLVVVLGWTLVRQRGVGVVIPLYPDPQGGRVSAMIEASKKNHSSTLVVHSKLLSPGNRELSPDARMDLVANLIDARVEEIRTSGADGSVTLYPLAQMYDGFHLGRRLAHDTYSTLSVMHLPGADQRTVVPGLTLGSHLRNPLAPGQEALLTAHLKQAPGAGAPALVAHPGCPAQHRHRLAFIVRLSPALSMIADACAVSETGLVRRPGDSTHTGYVFTPNDHEAPGNPCGAYTVLEAAPERLPETKEAFEAIAAYTYRCFIAARQAWAEQSGSATVDVHLFINAPLPITIAVGWLMKNDQVTVIRHELSLLNTTAPTAAPSPAGPGGQHA
;
A
#
# COMPACT_ATOMS: atom_id res chain seq x y z
N MET A 1 14.11 18.44 43.92
CA MET A 1 12.68 18.21 43.59
C MET A 1 12.04 19.31 42.73
N GLN A 2 12.55 20.54 42.66
CA GLN A 2 11.93 21.64 41.88
C GLN A 2 12.14 21.60 40.35
N GLN A 3 13.10 20.83 39.82
CA GLN A 3 13.37 20.78 38.37
C GLN A 3 12.38 19.93 37.55
N SER A 4 11.61 19.03 38.16
CA SER A 4 10.67 18.17 37.40
C SER A 4 9.37 18.89 37.03
N TRP A 5 8.95 19.86 37.84
CA TRP A 5 7.70 20.59 37.65
C TRP A 5 7.77 21.55 36.46
N TYR A 6 8.91 22.22 36.24
CA TYR A 6 9.10 23.12 35.10
C TYR A 6 9.01 22.38 33.76
N GLY A 7 9.57 21.18 33.69
CA GLY A 7 9.48 20.33 32.49
C GLY A 7 8.07 19.80 32.22
N GLN A 8 7.32 19.46 33.28
CA GLN A 8 5.93 19.05 33.18
C GLN A 8 5.01 20.22 32.81
N PHE A 9 5.25 21.40 33.37
CA PHE A 9 4.52 22.63 33.05
C PHE A 9 4.72 23.05 31.59
N TRP A 10 5.96 23.00 31.08
CA TRP A 10 6.23 23.27 29.65
C TRP A 10 5.68 22.18 28.72
N LYS A 11 5.63 20.92 29.17
CA LYS A 11 4.94 19.84 28.44
C LYS A 11 3.44 20.07 28.39
N LEU A 12 2.83 20.55 29.48
CA LEU A 12 1.40 20.86 29.56
C LEU A 12 1.07 22.09 28.69
N LEU A 13 1.87 23.16 28.78
CA LEU A 13 1.77 24.35 27.91
C LEU A 13 1.90 24.04 26.42
N ARG A 14 2.69 23.01 26.06
CA ARG A 14 2.81 22.51 24.69
C ARG A 14 1.81 21.41 24.36
N SER A 15 1.06 20.89 25.32
CA SER A 15 0.03 19.87 25.07
C SER A 15 -1.27 20.53 24.64
N ARG A 16 -2.08 19.79 23.88
CA ARG A 16 -3.38 20.27 23.34
C ARG A 16 -4.32 20.72 24.46
N GLU A 17 -4.25 20.06 25.61
CA GLU A 17 -5.06 20.36 26.79
C GLU A 17 -4.63 21.67 27.46
N GLY A 18 -3.33 21.93 27.61
CA GLY A 18 -2.86 23.18 28.23
C GLY A 18 -3.11 24.42 27.38
N VAL A 19 -3.02 24.32 26.06
CA VAL A 19 -3.40 25.42 25.16
C VAL A 19 -4.90 25.71 25.25
N GLY A 20 -5.75 24.68 25.34
CA GLY A 20 -7.20 24.83 25.54
C GLY A 20 -7.54 25.53 26.87
N VAL A 21 -6.88 25.13 27.96
CA VAL A 21 -7.07 25.76 29.28
C VAL A 21 -6.63 27.22 29.28
N ILE A 22 -5.52 27.57 28.62
CA ILE A 22 -5.03 28.95 28.53
C ILE A 22 -5.98 29.81 27.69
N LEU A 23 -6.54 29.27 26.61
CA LEU A 23 -7.51 29.99 25.79
C LEU A 23 -8.83 30.27 26.53
N VAL A 24 -9.33 29.28 27.28
CA VAL A 24 -10.54 29.46 28.10
C VAL A 24 -10.27 30.44 29.25
N ALA A 25 -9.17 30.26 29.99
CA ALA A 25 -8.82 31.14 31.11
C ALA A 25 -8.52 32.58 30.65
N GLY A 26 -7.83 32.75 29.52
CA GLY A 26 -7.57 34.05 28.90
C GLY A 26 -8.86 34.74 28.41
N GLY A 27 -9.76 34.00 27.77
CA GLY A 27 -11.07 34.50 27.36
C GLY A 27 -11.95 34.91 28.55
N SER A 28 -11.94 34.14 29.63
CA SER A 28 -12.68 34.48 30.86
C SER A 28 -12.11 35.70 31.59
N ALA A 29 -10.78 35.87 31.64
CA ALA A 29 -10.15 37.03 32.26
C ALA A 29 -10.42 38.34 31.50
N VAL A 30 -10.49 38.27 30.16
CA VAL A 30 -10.90 39.40 29.31
C VAL A 30 -12.39 39.71 29.52
N ALA A 31 -13.25 38.70 29.68
CA ALA A 31 -14.67 38.90 29.92
C ALA A 31 -15.00 39.44 31.34
N LEU A 32 -14.18 39.16 32.35
CA LEU A 32 -14.54 39.39 33.77
C LEU A 32 -13.92 40.63 34.46
N GLY A 33 -12.96 41.38 33.91
CA GLY A 33 -12.38 42.45 34.75
C GLY A 33 -11.51 43.56 34.19
N VAL A 34 -11.10 43.57 32.92
CA VAL A 34 -10.12 44.56 32.43
C VAL A 34 -10.70 45.54 31.40
N VAL A 35 -11.92 45.28 30.94
CA VAL A 35 -12.51 45.94 29.78
C VAL A 35 -13.12 47.33 30.09
N PRO A 36 -13.79 47.61 31.23
CA PRO A 36 -14.47 48.91 31.42
C PRO A 36 -13.50 50.11 31.49
N ASN A 37 -12.34 49.95 32.14
CA ASN A 37 -11.45 51.07 32.46
C ASN A 37 -10.43 51.38 31.34
N LEU A 38 -10.15 50.43 30.45
CA LEU A 38 -9.32 50.63 29.24
C LEU A 38 -10.16 51.02 28.02
N LEU A 39 -11.42 50.57 27.92
CA LEU A 39 -12.33 50.98 26.84
C LEU A 39 -12.62 52.48 26.85
N GLN A 40 -12.71 53.10 28.03
CA GLN A 40 -13.09 54.51 28.14
C GLN A 40 -12.05 55.47 27.52
N LYS A 41 -10.80 55.02 27.34
CA LYS A 41 -9.70 55.85 26.81
C LYS A 41 -9.37 55.57 25.34
N TRP A 42 -9.93 54.51 24.75
CA TRP A 42 -9.60 54.01 23.41
C TRP A 42 -10.82 53.96 22.46
N TRP A 43 -11.95 54.55 22.88
CA TRP A 43 -13.24 54.47 22.19
C TRP A 43 -13.24 55.09 20.78
N ASP A 44 -12.33 56.03 20.49
CA ASP A 44 -12.26 56.71 19.18
C ASP A 44 -11.45 55.97 18.10
N SER A 45 -10.77 54.87 18.45
CA SER A 45 -9.89 54.17 17.50
C SER A 45 -10.51 52.87 17.02
N ALA A 46 -11.21 52.93 15.89
CA ALA A 46 -11.71 51.75 15.16
C ALA A 46 -10.63 50.68 14.91
N TRP A 47 -9.36 51.08 14.88
CA TRP A 47 -8.22 50.18 14.69
C TRP A 47 -8.01 49.18 15.84
N PHE A 48 -8.31 49.57 17.09
CA PHE A 48 -8.17 48.69 18.24
C PHE A 48 -9.18 47.54 18.22
N PHE A 49 -10.44 47.83 17.87
CA PHE A 49 -11.46 46.81 17.66
C PHE A 49 -11.08 45.87 16.49
N GLY A 50 -10.49 46.42 15.42
CA GLY A 50 -9.94 45.62 14.32
C GLY A 50 -8.86 44.63 14.78
N LEU A 51 -7.92 45.08 15.61
CA LEU A 51 -6.86 44.20 16.15
C LEU A 51 -7.40 43.11 17.09
N ILE A 52 -8.34 43.44 17.98
CA ILE A 52 -8.96 42.45 18.87
C ILE A 52 -9.73 41.42 18.06
N LEU A 53 -10.50 41.86 17.05
CA LEU A 53 -11.24 40.96 16.17
C LEU A 53 -10.28 40.04 15.43
N ILE A 54 -9.21 40.56 14.82
CA ILE A 54 -8.18 39.76 14.15
C ILE A 54 -7.53 38.78 15.12
N GLY A 55 -7.22 39.20 16.35
CA GLY A 55 -6.66 38.35 17.39
C GLY A 55 -7.59 37.20 17.81
N MET A 56 -8.88 37.48 18.03
CA MET A 56 -9.89 36.45 18.29
C MET A 56 -10.06 35.52 17.10
N LEU A 57 -10.08 36.04 15.88
CA LEU A 57 -10.23 35.23 14.65
C LEU A 57 -9.02 34.31 14.48
N LEU A 58 -7.80 34.79 14.75
CA LEU A 58 -6.58 33.99 14.80
C LEU A 58 -6.67 32.88 15.85
N VAL A 59 -7.17 33.20 17.05
CA VAL A 59 -7.37 32.22 18.14
C VAL A 59 -8.39 31.15 17.75
N VAL A 60 -9.52 31.54 17.15
CA VAL A 60 -10.55 30.60 16.69
C VAL A 60 -10.01 29.73 15.56
N VAL A 61 -9.28 30.30 14.61
CA VAL A 61 -8.64 29.56 13.51
C VAL A 61 -7.56 28.62 14.04
N LEU A 62 -6.71 29.05 14.98
CA LEU A 62 -5.72 28.19 15.64
C LEU A 62 -6.41 27.07 16.43
N GLY A 63 -7.41 27.39 17.24
CA GLY A 63 -8.18 26.42 18.01
C GLY A 63 -8.84 25.39 17.10
N TRP A 64 -9.47 25.84 16.01
CA TRP A 64 -10.13 24.96 15.05
C TRP A 64 -9.14 24.07 14.29
N THR A 65 -7.99 24.60 13.88
CA THR A 65 -6.93 23.81 13.21
C THR A 65 -6.24 22.82 14.15
N LEU A 66 -6.20 23.11 15.46
CA LEU A 66 -5.70 22.21 16.50
C LEU A 66 -6.72 21.16 16.94
N VAL A 67 -8.03 21.44 16.82
CA VAL A 67 -9.13 20.54 17.22
C VAL A 67 -9.62 19.64 16.09
N ARG A 68 -9.35 19.96 14.82
CA ARG A 68 -9.75 19.12 13.68
C ARG A 68 -9.24 17.68 13.89
N GLN A 69 -10.18 16.75 14.11
CA GLN A 69 -9.86 15.35 14.29
C GLN A 69 -9.27 14.84 12.97
N ARG A 70 -7.94 14.76 12.92
CA ARG A 70 -7.21 14.14 11.82
C ARG A 70 -7.46 12.64 11.96
N GLY A 71 -7.93 11.95 10.92
CA GLY A 71 -8.43 10.58 11.01
C GLY A 71 -7.42 9.53 11.47
N VAL A 72 -7.60 8.28 11.04
CA VAL A 72 -6.86 7.13 11.57
C VAL A 72 -5.61 6.87 10.76
N GLY A 73 -4.45 6.86 11.43
CA GLY A 73 -3.23 6.31 10.85
C GLY A 73 -3.10 4.82 11.18
N VAL A 74 -2.89 3.98 10.18
CA VAL A 74 -2.72 2.52 10.37
C VAL A 74 -1.34 2.11 9.89
N VAL A 75 -0.49 1.62 10.79
CA VAL A 75 0.85 1.14 10.48
C VAL A 75 0.84 -0.38 10.38
N ILE A 76 1.30 -0.93 9.26
CA ILE A 76 1.20 -2.36 8.93
C ILE A 76 2.60 -2.95 8.70
N PRO A 77 3.35 -3.27 9.78
CA PRO A 77 4.68 -3.87 9.70
C PRO A 77 4.60 -5.40 9.58
N LEU A 78 4.29 -5.89 8.38
CA LEU A 78 4.15 -7.32 8.05
C LEU A 78 5.33 -7.89 7.26
N TYR A 79 6.35 -7.09 6.99
CA TYR A 79 7.59 -7.57 6.38
C TYR A 79 8.31 -8.56 7.33
N PRO A 80 8.89 -9.67 6.83
CA PRO A 80 9.49 -10.72 7.68
C PRO A 80 10.63 -10.24 8.59
N ASP A 81 11.45 -9.31 8.09
CA ASP A 81 12.47 -8.59 8.86
C ASP A 81 12.21 -7.08 8.75
N PRO A 82 11.27 -6.55 9.54
CA PRO A 82 10.92 -5.15 9.43
C PRO A 82 12.04 -4.35 10.09
N GLN A 83 12.91 -3.73 9.28
CA GLN A 83 13.99 -2.88 9.78
C GLN A 83 13.43 -1.89 10.81
N GLY A 84 13.82 -2.04 12.08
CA GLY A 84 13.18 -1.35 13.21
C GLY A 84 13.13 0.17 13.06
N GLY A 85 14.13 0.76 12.39
CA GLY A 85 14.15 2.19 12.05
C GLY A 85 13.03 2.62 11.12
N ARG A 86 12.70 1.81 10.08
CA ARG A 86 11.62 2.11 9.12
C ARG A 86 10.25 2.05 9.79
N VAL A 87 10.04 1.04 10.63
CA VAL A 87 8.80 0.89 11.41
C VAL A 87 8.62 2.08 12.34
N SER A 88 9.69 2.46 13.05
CA SER A 88 9.67 3.60 13.98
C SER A 88 9.34 4.91 13.26
N ALA A 89 9.94 5.16 12.10
CA ALA A 89 9.66 6.34 11.28
C ALA A 89 8.18 6.40 10.84
N MET A 90 7.59 5.26 10.46
CA MET A 90 6.17 5.19 10.10
C MET A 90 5.23 5.41 11.29
N ILE A 91 5.56 4.84 12.45
CA ILE A 91 4.80 5.07 13.69
C ILE A 91 4.86 6.55 14.09
N GLU A 92 6.03 7.17 14.02
CA GLU A 92 6.20 8.59 14.34
C GLU A 92 5.45 9.48 13.36
N ALA A 93 5.56 9.21 12.04
CA ALA A 93 4.81 9.91 11.02
C ALA A 93 3.30 9.76 11.22
N SER A 94 2.83 8.57 11.61
CA SER A 94 1.42 8.33 11.91
C SER A 94 0.96 9.17 13.10
N LYS A 95 1.66 9.12 14.23
CA LYS A 95 1.33 9.89 15.44
C LYS A 95 1.36 11.40 15.24
N LYS A 96 2.21 11.89 14.34
CA LYS A 96 2.32 13.32 14.01
C LYS A 96 1.12 13.82 13.18
N ASN A 97 0.61 12.98 12.28
CA ASN A 97 -0.38 13.38 11.29
C ASN A 97 -1.82 13.00 11.67
N HIS A 98 -2.01 12.06 12.61
CA HIS A 98 -3.30 11.48 12.94
C HIS A 98 -3.66 11.65 14.42
N SER A 99 -4.95 11.69 14.73
CA SER A 99 -5.43 11.76 16.12
C SER A 99 -5.35 10.41 16.81
N SER A 100 -5.34 9.32 16.02
CA SER A 100 -5.22 7.95 16.47
C SER A 100 -4.30 7.17 15.56
N THR A 101 -3.45 6.32 16.15
CA THR A 101 -2.57 5.39 15.43
C THR A 101 -2.90 3.96 15.84
N LEU A 102 -3.25 3.12 14.87
CA LEU A 102 -3.35 1.67 15.02
C LEU A 102 -2.07 1.04 14.45
N VAL A 103 -1.46 0.11 15.18
CA VAL A 103 -0.29 -0.63 14.69
C VAL A 103 -0.63 -2.12 14.64
N VAL A 104 -0.58 -2.70 13.44
CA VAL A 104 -0.99 -4.09 13.18
C VAL A 104 0.25 -4.97 13.03
N HIS A 105 0.78 -5.44 14.15
CA HIS A 105 1.95 -6.33 14.17
C HIS A 105 1.60 -7.78 13.80
N SER A 106 2.58 -8.52 13.28
CA SER A 106 2.45 -9.96 12.99
C SER A 106 1.97 -10.80 14.18
N LYS A 107 2.37 -10.42 15.42
CA LYS A 107 1.91 -11.08 16.65
C LYS A 107 0.40 -10.94 16.89
N LEU A 108 -0.21 -9.82 16.51
CA LEU A 108 -1.67 -9.64 16.59
C LEU A 108 -2.41 -10.53 15.59
N LEU A 109 -1.73 -10.91 14.51
CA LEU A 109 -2.27 -11.74 13.44
C LEU A 109 -1.96 -13.23 13.65
N SER A 110 -1.46 -13.63 14.82
CA SER A 110 -1.14 -15.02 15.16
C SER A 110 -1.76 -15.39 16.53
N PRO A 111 -3.11 -15.38 16.65
CA PRO A 111 -3.77 -15.63 17.92
C PRO A 111 -3.42 -17.04 18.44
N GLY A 112 -2.91 -17.11 19.67
CA GLY A 112 -2.49 -18.38 20.27
C GLY A 112 -1.31 -19.06 19.56
N ASN A 113 -0.42 -18.27 18.93
CA ASN A 113 0.74 -18.76 18.17
C ASN A 113 0.37 -19.64 16.97
N ARG A 114 -0.87 -19.53 16.46
CA ARG A 114 -1.26 -20.19 15.21
C ARG A 114 -1.00 -19.26 14.04
N GLU A 115 -0.27 -19.75 13.04
CA GLU A 115 -0.10 -19.03 11.78
C GLU A 115 -1.41 -19.07 11.00
N LEU A 116 -1.92 -17.89 10.65
CA LEU A 116 -3.05 -17.75 9.74
C LEU A 116 -2.57 -17.93 8.30
N SER A 117 -3.44 -18.47 7.45
CA SER A 117 -3.19 -18.44 6.01
C SER A 117 -3.02 -16.97 5.55
N PRO A 118 -2.24 -16.70 4.49
CA PRO A 118 -2.03 -15.34 3.98
C PRO A 118 -3.34 -14.58 3.73
N ASP A 119 -4.36 -15.26 3.22
CA ASP A 119 -5.68 -14.68 3.00
C ASP A 119 -6.39 -14.34 4.32
N ALA A 120 -6.51 -15.29 5.25
CA ALA A 120 -7.16 -15.06 6.54
C ALA A 120 -6.45 -13.95 7.34
N ARG A 121 -5.12 -13.86 7.20
CA ARG A 121 -4.32 -12.78 7.77
C ARG A 121 -4.73 -11.41 7.21
N MET A 122 -4.90 -11.29 5.89
CA MET A 122 -5.33 -10.03 5.26
C MET A 122 -6.79 -9.69 5.58
N ASP A 123 -7.67 -10.69 5.71
CA ASP A 123 -9.05 -10.50 6.16
C ASP A 123 -9.08 -9.92 7.58
N LEU A 124 -8.26 -10.48 8.49
CA LEU A 124 -8.15 -9.97 9.86
C LEU A 124 -7.61 -8.53 9.89
N VAL A 125 -6.60 -8.20 9.06
CA VAL A 125 -6.09 -6.82 8.97
C VAL A 125 -7.18 -5.85 8.51
N ALA A 126 -7.92 -6.19 7.46
CA ALA A 126 -9.01 -5.34 6.96
C ALA A 126 -10.11 -5.15 8.02
N ASN A 127 -10.53 -6.22 8.69
CA ASN A 127 -11.52 -6.17 9.76
C ASN A 127 -11.07 -5.31 10.96
N LEU A 128 -9.78 -5.35 11.31
CA LEU A 128 -9.22 -4.49 12.37
C LEU A 128 -9.24 -3.00 11.96
N ILE A 129 -8.98 -2.71 10.68
CA ILE A 129 -9.08 -1.35 10.15
C ILE A 129 -10.53 -0.87 10.19
N ASP A 130 -11.46 -1.68 9.72
CA ASP A 130 -12.90 -1.35 9.71
C ASP A 130 -13.44 -1.12 11.12
N ALA A 131 -13.11 -2.01 12.06
CA ALA A 131 -13.49 -1.84 13.46
C ALA A 131 -12.97 -0.53 14.06
N ARG A 132 -11.73 -0.16 13.74
CA ARG A 132 -11.13 1.08 14.23
C ARG A 132 -11.74 2.32 13.60
N VAL A 133 -12.11 2.25 12.33
CA VAL A 133 -12.83 3.33 11.64
C VAL A 133 -14.20 3.54 12.25
N GLU A 134 -14.94 2.47 12.51
CA GLU A 134 -16.25 2.54 13.13
C GLU A 134 -16.20 3.17 14.52
N GLU A 135 -15.26 2.73 15.37
CA GLU A 135 -15.04 3.31 16.70
C GLU A 135 -14.79 4.83 16.63
N ILE A 136 -13.98 5.28 15.68
CA ILE A 136 -13.62 6.68 15.53
C ILE A 136 -14.75 7.50 14.89
N ARG A 137 -15.57 6.89 14.03
CA ARG A 137 -16.78 7.51 13.47
C ARG A 137 -17.82 7.79 14.55
N THR A 138 -18.03 6.85 15.49
CA THR A 138 -18.93 7.09 16.64
C THR A 138 -18.45 8.24 17.55
N SER A 139 -17.16 8.59 17.49
CA SER A 139 -16.55 9.70 18.22
C SER A 139 -16.57 11.04 17.45
N GLY A 140 -17.24 11.10 16.29
CA GLY A 140 -17.44 12.32 15.49
C GLY A 140 -16.34 12.64 14.48
N ALA A 141 -15.42 11.70 14.21
CA ALA A 141 -14.37 11.90 13.20
C ALA A 141 -14.90 11.66 11.78
N ASP A 142 -14.19 12.21 10.79
CA ASP A 142 -14.53 12.10 9.36
C ASP A 142 -14.37 10.69 8.76
N GLY A 143 -13.85 9.71 9.51
CA GLY A 143 -13.62 8.34 9.04
C GLY A 143 -12.49 8.23 8.00
N SER A 144 -11.62 9.24 7.89
CA SER A 144 -10.45 9.18 7.01
C SER A 144 -9.42 8.18 7.51
N VAL A 145 -8.86 7.39 6.60
CA VAL A 145 -7.83 6.38 6.89
C VAL A 145 -6.58 6.65 6.09
N THR A 146 -5.43 6.54 6.74
CA THR A 146 -4.13 6.64 6.10
C THR A 146 -3.29 5.43 6.47
N LEU A 147 -2.93 4.63 5.48
CA LEU A 147 -2.12 3.43 5.62
C LEU A 147 -0.63 3.78 5.55
N TYR A 148 0.15 3.15 6.41
CA TYR A 148 1.61 3.18 6.43
C TYR A 148 2.11 1.73 6.29
N PRO A 149 2.11 1.19 5.06
CA PRO A 149 2.34 -0.23 4.83
C PRO A 149 3.83 -0.56 4.74
N LEU A 150 4.24 -1.63 5.41
CA LEU A 150 5.51 -2.34 5.25
C LEU A 150 5.19 -3.83 5.14
N ALA A 151 4.79 -4.26 3.96
CA ALA A 151 4.33 -5.63 3.69
C ALA A 151 4.96 -6.18 2.40
N GLN A 152 4.86 -7.48 2.21
CA GLN A 152 5.21 -8.10 0.92
C GLN A 152 4.18 -7.69 -0.16
N MET A 153 4.57 -7.77 -1.43
CA MET A 153 3.69 -7.37 -2.55
C MET A 153 2.40 -8.19 -2.59
N TYR A 154 2.49 -9.49 -2.31
CA TYR A 154 1.35 -10.38 -2.21
C TYR A 154 0.33 -9.85 -1.18
N ASP A 155 0.78 -9.58 0.05
CA ASP A 155 -0.07 -9.04 1.11
C ASP A 155 -0.65 -7.67 0.73
N GLY A 156 0.17 -6.78 0.13
CA GLY A 156 -0.27 -5.46 -0.32
C GLY A 156 -1.43 -5.52 -1.31
N PHE A 157 -1.33 -6.38 -2.33
CA PHE A 157 -2.41 -6.55 -3.31
C PHE A 157 -3.69 -7.08 -2.65
N HIS A 158 -3.56 -8.12 -1.83
CA HIS A 158 -4.68 -8.77 -1.16
C HIS A 158 -5.35 -7.86 -0.11
N LEU A 159 -4.58 -7.01 0.56
CA LEU A 159 -5.10 -5.95 1.42
C LEU A 159 -5.88 -4.92 0.60
N GLY A 160 -5.33 -4.47 -0.53
CA GLY A 160 -6.00 -3.53 -1.44
C GLY A 160 -7.39 -3.99 -1.86
N ARG A 161 -7.54 -5.27 -2.23
CA ARG A 161 -8.84 -5.88 -2.58
C ARG A 161 -9.86 -5.79 -1.45
N ARG A 162 -9.43 -6.06 -0.21
CA ARG A 162 -10.30 -6.09 0.97
C ARG A 162 -10.70 -4.70 1.43
N LEU A 163 -9.84 -3.71 1.23
CA LEU A 163 -10.13 -2.30 1.52
C LEU A 163 -10.94 -1.60 0.43
N ALA A 164 -11.42 -2.32 -0.58
CA ALA A 164 -12.13 -1.73 -1.71
C ALA A 164 -13.64 -1.53 -1.50
N HIS A 165 -14.07 -1.53 -0.23
CA HIS A 165 -15.42 -1.21 0.21
C HIS A 165 -15.59 0.30 0.43
N ASP A 166 -16.82 0.80 0.30
CA ASP A 166 -17.16 2.23 0.43
C ASP A 166 -17.26 2.69 1.90
N THR A 167 -16.48 2.08 2.79
CA THR A 167 -16.52 2.33 4.24
C THR A 167 -15.78 3.61 4.64
N TYR A 168 -14.82 4.06 3.82
CA TYR A 168 -13.90 5.14 4.16
C TYR A 168 -14.29 6.43 3.43
N SER A 169 -14.24 7.57 4.13
CA SER A 169 -14.41 8.88 3.48
C SER A 169 -13.24 9.20 2.56
N THR A 170 -12.03 8.84 2.99
CA THR A 170 -10.79 8.89 2.23
C THR A 170 -9.89 7.74 2.69
N LEU A 171 -9.22 7.10 1.74
CA LEU A 171 -8.25 6.06 2.02
C LEU A 171 -6.93 6.41 1.33
N SER A 172 -5.96 6.90 2.09
CA SER A 172 -4.64 7.27 1.59
C SER A 172 -3.60 6.21 1.93
N VAL A 173 -2.63 6.03 1.04
CA VAL A 173 -1.49 5.14 1.24
C VAL A 173 -0.24 5.98 1.26
N MET A 174 0.49 5.93 2.37
CA MET A 174 1.78 6.58 2.53
C MET A 174 2.89 5.66 2.04
N HIS A 175 4.04 6.26 1.76
CA HIS A 175 5.20 5.59 1.21
C HIS A 175 6.46 6.04 1.93
N LEU A 176 7.42 5.13 2.08
CA LEU A 176 8.75 5.48 2.55
C LEU A 176 9.70 5.40 1.35
N PRO A 177 10.17 6.53 0.81
CA PRO A 177 10.95 6.56 -0.40
C PRO A 177 12.18 5.66 -0.35
N GLY A 178 12.53 5.07 -1.49
CA GLY A 178 13.72 4.23 -1.51
C GLY A 178 15.03 5.04 -1.39
N ALA A 179 15.00 6.32 -1.78
CA ALA A 179 16.14 7.24 -1.65
C ALA A 179 16.28 7.86 -0.24
N ASP A 180 15.14 8.13 0.43
CA ASP A 180 15.10 8.65 1.80
C ASP A 180 14.24 7.73 2.68
N GLN A 181 14.91 6.84 3.41
CA GLN A 181 14.25 5.87 4.29
C GLN A 181 13.88 6.43 5.67
N ARG A 182 13.86 7.76 5.83
CA ARG A 182 13.50 8.41 7.10
C ARG A 182 12.24 9.25 7.01
N THR A 183 11.94 9.82 5.84
CA THR A 183 10.78 10.69 5.66
C THR A 183 9.66 9.96 4.95
N VAL A 184 8.51 9.84 5.62
CA VAL A 184 7.31 9.28 5.00
C VAL A 184 6.63 10.34 4.12
N VAL A 185 6.31 9.99 2.88
CA VAL A 185 5.66 10.87 1.90
C VAL A 185 4.30 10.30 1.46
N PRO A 186 3.38 11.14 0.94
CA PRO A 186 2.14 10.65 0.35
C PRO A 186 2.42 9.77 -0.87
N GLY A 187 1.90 8.54 -0.85
CA GLY A 187 2.02 7.58 -1.95
C GLY A 187 0.88 7.73 -2.95
N LEU A 188 -0.37 7.52 -2.53
CA LEU A 188 -1.56 7.74 -3.36
C LEU A 188 -2.83 7.85 -2.52
N THR A 189 -3.94 8.29 -3.12
CA THR A 189 -5.28 8.15 -2.55
C THR A 189 -6.04 7.09 -3.33
N LEU A 190 -6.62 6.11 -2.63
CA LEU A 190 -7.54 5.12 -3.19
C LEU A 190 -8.93 5.75 -3.32
N GLY A 191 -9.53 5.61 -4.49
CA GLY A 191 -10.83 6.21 -4.78
C GLY A 191 -11.24 5.98 -6.23
N SER A 192 -12.49 6.36 -6.53
CA SER A 192 -13.08 6.22 -7.87
C SER A 192 -12.31 7.01 -8.94
N HIS A 193 -11.58 8.06 -8.55
CA HIS A 193 -10.76 8.84 -9.48
C HIS A 193 -9.67 8.03 -10.17
N LEU A 194 -9.20 6.93 -9.57
CA LEU A 194 -8.24 6.02 -10.19
C LEU A 194 -8.80 5.28 -11.42
N ARG A 195 -10.12 5.29 -11.60
CA ARG A 195 -10.80 4.72 -12.78
C ARG A 195 -11.11 5.76 -13.85
N ASN A 196 -10.89 7.04 -13.58
CA ASN A 196 -11.13 8.10 -14.56
C ASN A 196 -10.15 8.00 -15.73
N PRO A 197 -10.52 8.55 -16.91
CA PRO A 197 -9.57 8.73 -17.99
C PRO A 197 -8.32 9.50 -17.52
N LEU A 198 -7.16 9.14 -18.06
CA LEU A 198 -5.91 9.80 -17.73
C LEU A 198 -5.94 11.25 -18.22
N ALA A 199 -5.53 12.18 -17.37
CA ALA A 199 -5.32 13.56 -17.77
C ALA A 199 -4.09 13.67 -18.69
N PRO A 200 -4.00 14.68 -19.59
CA PRO A 200 -2.85 14.83 -20.50
C PRO A 200 -1.49 14.89 -19.78
N GLY A 201 -1.43 15.51 -18.60
CA GLY A 201 -0.21 15.53 -17.78
C GLY A 201 0.19 14.16 -17.23
N GLN A 202 -0.80 13.31 -16.92
CA GLN A 202 -0.56 11.92 -16.51
C GLN A 202 -0.09 11.07 -17.70
N GLU A 203 -0.67 11.27 -18.88
CA GLU A 203 -0.21 10.57 -20.10
C GLU A 203 1.23 10.92 -20.44
N ALA A 204 1.59 12.20 -20.40
CA ALA A 204 2.98 12.64 -20.61
C ALA A 204 3.94 12.02 -19.59
N LEU A 205 3.54 11.93 -18.32
CA LEU A 205 4.33 11.27 -17.27
C LEU A 205 4.54 9.79 -17.57
N LEU A 206 3.48 9.08 -17.99
CA LEU A 206 3.58 7.65 -18.31
C LEU A 206 4.45 7.42 -19.55
N THR A 207 4.36 8.29 -20.56
CA THR A 207 5.22 8.24 -21.76
C THR A 207 6.69 8.43 -21.44
N ALA A 208 7.03 9.25 -20.45
CA ALA A 208 8.41 9.44 -20.02
C ALA A 208 8.99 8.23 -19.26
N HIS A 209 8.13 7.46 -18.57
CA HIS A 209 8.59 6.51 -17.54
C HIS A 209 8.21 5.05 -17.77
N LEU A 210 7.37 4.74 -18.76
CA LEU A 210 6.98 3.36 -19.09
C LEU A 210 7.42 3.00 -20.51
N LYS A 211 7.81 1.73 -20.71
CA LYS A 211 8.13 1.23 -22.05
C LYS A 211 6.90 1.06 -22.93
N GLN A 212 5.77 0.65 -22.33
CA GLN A 212 4.48 0.52 -23.00
C GLN A 212 3.62 1.72 -22.59
N ALA A 213 3.88 2.89 -23.16
CA ALA A 213 3.19 4.11 -22.81
C ALA A 213 1.80 4.24 -23.48
N PRO A 214 0.86 5.03 -22.90
CA PRO A 214 -0.34 5.46 -23.61
C PRO A 214 0.02 6.06 -24.98
N GLY A 215 -0.62 5.56 -26.05
CA GLY A 215 -0.37 6.01 -27.43
C GLY A 215 0.68 5.20 -28.21
N ALA A 216 1.55 4.44 -27.54
CA ALA A 216 2.46 3.47 -28.18
C ALA A 216 1.77 2.12 -28.49
N GLY A 217 0.47 2.02 -28.23
CA GLY A 217 -0.31 0.78 -28.24
C GLY A 217 -0.46 0.18 -26.83
N ALA A 218 -1.46 -0.68 -26.65
CA ALA A 218 -1.57 -1.50 -25.45
C ALA A 218 -0.35 -2.44 -25.34
N PRO A 219 0.03 -2.90 -24.14
CA PRO A 219 1.07 -3.91 -23.98
C PRO A 219 0.86 -5.09 -24.93
N ALA A 220 1.92 -5.49 -25.63
CA ALA A 220 1.85 -6.59 -26.58
C ALA A 220 1.39 -7.87 -25.87
N LEU A 221 0.41 -8.54 -26.46
CA LEU A 221 -0.06 -9.84 -26.03
C LEU A 221 0.67 -10.91 -26.82
N VAL A 222 1.34 -11.82 -26.14
CA VAL A 222 2.15 -12.87 -26.75
C VAL A 222 1.58 -14.23 -26.35
N ALA A 223 1.12 -15.01 -27.34
CA ALA A 223 0.58 -16.34 -27.12
C ALA A 223 1.69 -17.38 -26.91
N HIS A 224 1.42 -18.37 -26.06
CA HIS A 224 2.24 -19.57 -25.89
C HIS A 224 1.64 -20.72 -26.71
N PRO A 225 2.15 -21.00 -27.93
CA PRO A 225 1.55 -21.99 -28.82
C PRO A 225 1.59 -23.42 -28.25
N GLY A 226 2.59 -23.72 -27.43
CA GLY A 226 2.74 -25.02 -26.75
C GLY A 226 1.84 -25.23 -25.53
N CYS A 227 1.04 -24.23 -25.13
CA CYS A 227 0.21 -24.34 -23.94
C CYS A 227 -0.91 -25.39 -24.13
N PRO A 228 -1.05 -26.35 -23.20
CA PRO A 228 -2.13 -27.35 -23.22
C PRO A 228 -3.51 -26.69 -23.32
N ALA A 229 -4.41 -27.28 -24.11
CA ALA A 229 -5.74 -26.72 -24.39
C ALA A 229 -6.51 -26.35 -23.11
N GLN A 230 -6.40 -27.19 -22.08
CA GLN A 230 -7.03 -27.00 -20.77
C GLN A 230 -6.55 -25.76 -20.00
N HIS A 231 -5.42 -25.13 -20.38
CA HIS A 231 -4.87 -23.93 -19.73
C HIS A 231 -4.80 -22.71 -20.66
N ARG A 232 -5.27 -22.83 -21.91
CA ARG A 232 -5.26 -21.73 -22.88
C ARG A 232 -6.11 -20.54 -22.46
N HIS A 233 -7.10 -20.72 -21.60
CA HIS A 233 -7.91 -19.64 -21.05
C HIS A 233 -7.14 -18.72 -20.09
N ARG A 234 -5.87 -19.00 -19.76
CA ARG A 234 -5.11 -18.26 -18.76
C ARG A 234 -4.20 -17.20 -19.36
N LEU A 235 -4.11 -16.05 -18.70
CA LEU A 235 -3.24 -14.94 -19.07
C LEU A 235 -2.25 -14.64 -17.95
N ALA A 236 -0.95 -14.56 -18.25
CA ALA A 236 0.04 -13.98 -17.35
C ALA A 236 0.12 -12.46 -17.55
N PHE A 237 -0.22 -11.70 -16.52
CA PHE A 237 0.00 -10.26 -16.49
C PHE A 237 1.25 -9.95 -15.66
N ILE A 238 2.31 -9.51 -16.34
CA ILE A 238 3.63 -9.31 -15.74
C ILE A 238 3.89 -7.81 -15.60
N VAL A 239 4.07 -7.33 -14.38
CA VAL A 239 4.23 -5.91 -14.04
C VAL A 239 5.57 -5.69 -13.35
N ARG A 240 6.51 -5.04 -14.03
CA ARG A 240 7.82 -4.66 -13.48
C ARG A 240 7.97 -3.14 -13.45
N LEU A 241 7.71 -2.56 -12.29
CA LEU A 241 7.81 -1.13 -12.02
C LEU A 241 8.97 -0.77 -11.07
N SER A 242 9.59 -1.77 -10.45
CA SER A 242 10.81 -1.60 -9.66
C SER A 242 11.97 -2.39 -10.27
N PRO A 243 13.23 -1.96 -10.04
CA PRO A 243 14.39 -2.66 -10.59
C PRO A 243 14.44 -4.12 -10.15
N ALA A 244 14.37 -5.04 -11.12
CA ALA A 244 14.61 -6.47 -10.96
C ALA A 244 14.97 -7.07 -12.32
N LEU A 245 16.28 -7.22 -12.59
CA LEU A 245 16.79 -7.48 -13.94
C LEU A 245 16.26 -8.78 -14.54
N SER A 246 16.12 -9.85 -13.75
CA SER A 246 15.68 -11.17 -14.24
C SER A 246 14.16 -11.38 -14.18
N MET A 247 13.41 -10.55 -13.47
CA MET A 247 12.01 -10.81 -13.13
C MET A 247 11.12 -11.07 -14.35
N ILE A 248 11.25 -10.29 -15.43
CA ILE A 248 10.42 -10.49 -16.63
C ILE A 248 10.74 -11.84 -17.28
N ALA A 249 12.03 -12.16 -17.45
CA ALA A 249 12.44 -13.43 -18.03
C ALA A 249 11.99 -14.63 -17.17
N ASP A 250 12.10 -14.50 -15.84
CA ASP A 250 11.63 -15.50 -14.88
C ASP A 250 10.11 -15.68 -14.95
N ALA A 251 9.34 -14.58 -14.90
CA ALA A 251 7.89 -14.61 -14.96
C ALA A 251 7.38 -15.19 -16.29
N CYS A 252 8.01 -14.83 -17.43
CA CYS A 252 7.67 -15.39 -18.73
C CYS A 252 7.94 -16.90 -18.79
N ALA A 253 9.10 -17.37 -18.29
CA ALA A 253 9.44 -18.78 -18.27
C ALA A 253 8.49 -19.59 -17.36
N VAL A 254 8.18 -19.04 -16.19
CA VAL A 254 7.23 -19.63 -15.23
C VAL A 254 5.82 -19.65 -15.80
N SER A 255 5.39 -18.58 -16.48
CA SER A 255 4.06 -18.56 -17.12
C SER A 255 3.98 -19.50 -18.31
N GLU A 256 5.05 -19.69 -19.07
CA GLU A 256 5.06 -20.59 -20.22
C GLU A 256 5.02 -22.06 -19.81
N THR A 257 5.79 -22.41 -18.77
CA THR A 257 6.05 -23.82 -18.41
C THR A 257 5.28 -24.28 -17.17
N GLY A 258 4.87 -23.37 -16.30
CA GLY A 258 4.37 -23.68 -14.95
C GLY A 258 5.47 -24.09 -13.97
N LEU A 259 6.74 -24.17 -14.38
CA LEU A 259 7.83 -24.65 -13.53
C LEU A 259 8.47 -23.49 -12.76
N VAL A 260 8.78 -23.70 -11.48
CA VAL A 260 9.43 -22.71 -10.60
C VAL A 260 10.95 -22.60 -10.82
N ARG A 261 11.52 -23.51 -11.62
CA ARG A 261 12.92 -23.53 -12.08
C ARG A 261 12.94 -23.49 -13.60
N ARG A 262 13.89 -22.75 -14.19
CA ARG A 262 13.95 -22.63 -15.66
C ARG A 262 14.44 -23.96 -16.27
N PRO A 263 13.92 -24.37 -17.43
CA PRO A 263 14.49 -25.50 -18.16
C PRO A 263 15.98 -25.29 -18.46
N GLY A 264 16.83 -26.22 -18.04
CA GLY A 264 18.29 -26.15 -18.23
C GLY A 264 19.05 -25.35 -17.17
N ASP A 265 18.36 -24.73 -16.20
CA ASP A 265 18.95 -24.04 -15.07
C ASP A 265 18.37 -24.61 -13.77
N SER A 266 19.26 -25.15 -12.92
CA SER A 266 18.85 -25.76 -11.66
C SER A 266 18.43 -24.73 -10.59
N THR A 267 18.47 -23.43 -10.88
CA THR A 267 18.14 -22.38 -9.92
C THR A 267 16.65 -22.05 -9.85
N HIS A 268 16.18 -21.73 -8.64
CA HIS A 268 14.80 -21.36 -8.38
C HIS A 268 14.54 -19.88 -8.73
N THR A 269 13.46 -19.62 -9.45
CA THR A 269 13.06 -18.28 -9.95
C THR A 269 12.52 -17.36 -8.83
N GLY A 270 12.23 -17.94 -7.67
CA GLY A 270 11.62 -17.29 -6.53
C GLY A 270 10.10 -17.31 -6.55
N TYR A 271 9.46 -17.71 -7.65
CA TYR A 271 8.01 -17.81 -7.72
C TYR A 271 7.48 -19.06 -7.03
N VAL A 272 6.36 -18.92 -6.32
CA VAL A 272 5.75 -20.00 -5.54
C VAL A 272 4.25 -20.06 -5.83
N PHE A 273 3.76 -21.24 -6.22
CA PHE A 273 2.34 -21.47 -6.51
C PHE A 273 1.56 -22.00 -5.31
N THR A 274 2.21 -22.73 -4.40
CA THR A 274 1.56 -23.25 -3.20
C THR A 274 2.34 -22.88 -1.94
N PRO A 275 1.70 -22.45 -0.85
CA PRO A 275 2.41 -22.05 0.36
C PRO A 275 3.18 -23.18 1.07
N ASN A 276 2.79 -24.44 0.83
CA ASN A 276 3.30 -25.60 1.58
C ASN A 276 4.37 -26.38 0.82
N ASP A 277 4.48 -26.17 -0.50
CA ASP A 277 5.47 -26.81 -1.34
C ASP A 277 6.00 -25.77 -2.35
N HIS A 278 7.25 -25.37 -2.10
CA HIS A 278 7.93 -24.35 -2.89
C HIS A 278 8.42 -24.89 -4.24
N GLU A 279 8.51 -26.21 -4.39
CA GLU A 279 8.88 -26.87 -5.64
C GLU A 279 7.66 -27.28 -6.47
N ALA A 280 6.45 -27.19 -5.91
CA ALA A 280 5.22 -27.58 -6.59
C ALA A 280 5.07 -26.80 -7.91
N PRO A 281 4.90 -27.50 -9.05
CA PRO A 281 4.67 -26.84 -10.31
C PRO A 281 3.31 -26.15 -10.28
N GLY A 282 3.27 -24.97 -10.89
CA GLY A 282 2.03 -24.32 -11.25
C GLY A 282 1.50 -24.85 -12.58
N ASN A 283 0.45 -24.18 -13.04
CA ASN A 283 -0.05 -24.43 -14.38
C ASN A 283 0.42 -23.33 -15.33
N PRO A 284 0.73 -23.68 -16.60
CA PRO A 284 1.10 -22.70 -17.60
C PRO A 284 -0.07 -21.76 -17.94
N CYS A 285 0.27 -20.64 -18.57
CA CYS A 285 -0.63 -19.67 -19.15
C CYS A 285 -0.70 -19.83 -20.67
N GLY A 286 -1.84 -19.51 -21.27
CA GLY A 286 -2.02 -19.50 -22.72
C GLY A 286 -1.36 -18.33 -23.42
N ALA A 287 -1.20 -17.20 -22.71
CA ALA A 287 -0.51 -16.02 -23.18
C ALA A 287 0.11 -15.23 -22.03
N TYR A 288 0.97 -14.28 -22.36
CA TYR A 288 1.47 -13.28 -21.43
C TYR A 288 1.44 -11.88 -22.02
N THR A 289 1.49 -10.88 -21.14
CA THR A 289 1.70 -9.49 -21.49
C THR A 289 2.52 -8.80 -20.41
N VAL A 290 3.32 -7.80 -20.80
CA VAL A 290 4.31 -7.16 -19.93
C VAL A 290 4.09 -5.66 -19.87
N LEU A 291 3.97 -5.14 -18.65
CA LEU A 291 4.05 -3.73 -18.34
C LEU A 291 5.36 -3.45 -17.60
N GLU A 292 6.21 -2.63 -18.19
CA GLU A 292 7.57 -2.39 -17.71
C GLU A 292 7.86 -0.89 -17.59
N ALA A 293 8.46 -0.49 -16.46
CA ALA A 293 9.07 0.82 -16.31
C ALA A 293 10.32 0.96 -17.20
N ALA A 294 10.57 2.17 -17.67
CA ALA A 294 11.84 2.52 -18.29
C ALA A 294 13.01 2.29 -17.30
N PRO A 295 14.28 2.23 -17.78
CA PRO A 295 15.44 2.01 -16.90
C PRO A 295 15.59 3.07 -15.79
N GLU A 296 15.04 4.26 -16.01
CA GLU A 296 15.00 5.33 -15.03
C GLU A 296 14.04 5.02 -13.89
N ARG A 297 14.41 5.44 -12.67
CA ARG A 297 13.55 5.26 -11.50
C ARG A 297 12.24 6.01 -11.69
N LEU A 298 11.12 5.35 -11.43
CA LEU A 298 9.82 6.01 -11.40
C LEU A 298 9.82 7.19 -10.41
N PRO A 299 9.18 8.32 -10.75
CA PRO A 299 8.98 9.39 -9.81
C PRO A 299 8.13 8.90 -8.64
N GLU A 300 8.66 9.02 -7.42
CA GLU A 300 7.98 8.59 -6.18
C GLU A 300 7.05 9.71 -5.65
N THR A 301 6.15 10.19 -6.52
CA THR A 301 5.15 11.22 -6.21
C THR A 301 3.73 10.66 -6.22
N LYS A 302 2.80 11.37 -5.58
CA LYS A 302 1.39 10.98 -5.53
C LYS A 302 0.79 10.83 -6.93
N GLU A 303 0.98 11.85 -7.76
CA GLU A 303 0.42 11.94 -9.10
C GLU A 303 0.95 10.83 -10.01
N ALA A 304 2.23 10.50 -9.88
CA ALA A 304 2.87 9.41 -10.61
C ALA A 304 2.29 8.06 -10.22
N PHE A 305 2.21 7.77 -8.92
CA PHE A 305 1.69 6.49 -8.44
C PHE A 305 0.22 6.29 -8.80
N GLU A 306 -0.61 7.34 -8.71
CA GLU A 306 -2.01 7.29 -9.14
C GLU A 306 -2.13 7.03 -10.65
N ALA A 307 -1.36 7.75 -11.48
CA ALA A 307 -1.35 7.56 -12.93
C ALA A 307 -0.91 6.14 -13.31
N ILE A 308 0.14 5.62 -12.68
CA ILE A 308 0.69 4.29 -12.97
C ILE A 308 -0.27 3.19 -12.51
N ALA A 309 -0.91 3.33 -11.34
CA ALA A 309 -1.91 2.37 -10.88
C ALA A 309 -3.13 2.32 -11.81
N ALA A 310 -3.66 3.49 -12.19
CA ALA A 310 -4.76 3.62 -13.13
C ALA A 310 -4.41 2.99 -14.50
N TYR A 311 -3.24 3.30 -15.03
CA TYR A 311 -2.77 2.76 -16.30
C TYR A 311 -2.53 1.25 -16.24
N THR A 312 -1.93 0.74 -15.16
CA THR A 312 -1.74 -0.71 -14.93
C THR A 312 -3.06 -1.47 -14.99
N TYR A 313 -4.10 -0.94 -14.36
CA TYR A 313 -5.44 -1.53 -14.42
C TYR A 313 -6.06 -1.46 -15.82
N ARG A 314 -5.88 -0.36 -16.57
CA ARG A 314 -6.32 -0.26 -17.97
C ARG A 314 -5.63 -1.29 -18.86
N CYS A 315 -4.31 -1.47 -18.72
CA CYS A 315 -3.56 -2.50 -19.43
C CYS A 315 -4.07 -3.90 -19.13
N PHE A 316 -4.37 -4.19 -17.86
CA PHE A 316 -4.97 -5.46 -17.45
C PHE A 316 -6.31 -5.72 -18.13
N ILE A 317 -7.24 -4.77 -18.10
CA ILE A 317 -8.56 -4.93 -18.72
C ILE A 317 -8.42 -5.16 -20.23
N ALA A 318 -7.59 -4.35 -20.90
CA ALA A 318 -7.35 -4.45 -22.34
C ALA A 318 -6.73 -5.81 -22.72
N ALA A 319 -5.72 -6.26 -21.98
CA ALA A 319 -5.08 -7.53 -22.25
C ALA A 319 -6.00 -8.73 -22.00
N ARG A 320 -6.80 -8.67 -20.93
CA ARG A 320 -7.80 -9.71 -20.64
C ARG A 320 -8.85 -9.81 -21.75
N GLN A 321 -9.35 -8.67 -22.23
CA GLN A 321 -10.31 -8.62 -23.34
C GLN A 321 -9.71 -9.17 -24.63
N ALA A 322 -8.52 -8.70 -25.00
CA ALA A 322 -7.82 -9.17 -26.19
C ALA A 322 -7.55 -10.69 -26.15
N TRP A 323 -7.19 -11.23 -24.97
CA TRP A 323 -6.98 -12.67 -24.84
C TRP A 323 -8.28 -13.47 -24.85
N ALA A 324 -9.37 -12.96 -24.27
CA ALA A 324 -10.68 -13.59 -24.35
C ALA A 324 -11.14 -13.73 -25.81
N GLU A 325 -10.95 -12.67 -26.61
CA GLU A 325 -11.25 -12.67 -28.04
C GLU A 325 -10.37 -13.66 -28.83
N GLN A 326 -9.06 -13.67 -28.60
CA GLN A 326 -8.13 -14.56 -29.30
C GLN A 326 -8.28 -16.04 -28.93
N SER A 327 -8.56 -16.32 -27.66
CA SER A 327 -8.70 -17.70 -27.16
C SER A 327 -10.11 -18.27 -27.34
N GLY A 328 -11.10 -17.43 -27.68
CA GLY A 328 -12.52 -17.80 -27.71
C GLY A 328 -13.10 -18.18 -26.35
N SER A 329 -12.39 -17.86 -25.26
CA SER A 329 -12.80 -18.22 -23.89
C SER A 329 -13.65 -17.10 -23.28
N ALA A 330 -14.83 -17.46 -22.77
CA ALA A 330 -15.72 -16.50 -22.08
C ALA A 330 -15.14 -16.01 -20.73
N THR A 331 -14.29 -16.83 -20.11
CA THR A 331 -13.64 -16.55 -18.83
C THR A 331 -12.13 -16.66 -19.00
N VAL A 332 -11.41 -15.62 -18.60
CA VAL A 332 -9.94 -15.59 -18.60
C VAL A 332 -9.43 -15.50 -17.17
N ASP A 333 -8.74 -16.54 -16.69
CA ASP A 333 -8.05 -16.51 -15.41
C ASP A 333 -6.74 -15.74 -15.57
N VAL A 334 -6.45 -14.82 -14.67
CA VAL A 334 -5.21 -14.02 -14.75
C VAL A 334 -4.26 -14.37 -13.62
N HIS A 335 -3.03 -14.72 -13.99
CA HIS A 335 -1.90 -14.82 -13.05
C HIS A 335 -1.12 -13.51 -13.06
N LEU A 336 -1.07 -12.82 -11.91
CA LEU A 336 -0.36 -11.55 -11.75
C LEU A 336 1.03 -11.79 -11.16
N PHE A 337 2.05 -11.40 -11.92
CA PHE A 337 3.45 -11.37 -11.48
C PHE A 337 3.84 -9.90 -11.30
N ILE A 338 4.00 -9.43 -10.05
CA ILE A 338 4.15 -8.00 -9.77
C ILE A 338 5.40 -7.68 -8.94
N ASN A 339 6.17 -6.70 -9.42
CA ASN A 339 7.23 -6.02 -8.67
C ASN A 339 7.06 -4.51 -8.88
N ALA A 340 6.43 -3.85 -7.91
CA ALA A 340 6.10 -2.44 -7.98
C ALA A 340 6.23 -1.79 -6.60
N PRO A 341 6.33 -0.45 -6.51
CA PRO A 341 6.17 0.24 -5.25
C PRO A 341 4.88 -0.19 -4.54
N LEU A 342 4.96 -0.46 -3.23
CA LEU A 342 3.85 -1.02 -2.45
C LEU A 342 2.53 -0.22 -2.55
N PRO A 343 2.54 1.14 -2.61
CA PRO A 343 1.31 1.88 -2.85
C PRO A 343 0.62 1.48 -4.16
N ILE A 344 1.36 1.35 -5.25
CA ILE A 344 0.83 0.92 -6.56
C ILE A 344 0.25 -0.50 -6.44
N THR A 345 0.95 -1.43 -5.79
CA THR A 345 0.47 -2.80 -5.59
C THR A 345 -0.85 -2.85 -4.82
N ILE A 346 -0.99 -2.05 -3.76
CA ILE A 346 -2.25 -1.92 -3.00
C ILE A 346 -3.36 -1.32 -3.89
N ALA A 347 -3.07 -0.27 -4.65
CA ALA A 347 -4.04 0.35 -5.55
C ALA A 347 -4.49 -0.57 -6.68
N VAL A 348 -3.58 -1.36 -7.24
CA VAL A 348 -3.91 -2.38 -8.24
C VAL A 348 -4.82 -3.46 -7.64
N GLY A 349 -4.54 -3.92 -6.42
CA GLY A 349 -5.45 -4.80 -5.69
C GLY A 349 -6.84 -4.19 -5.48
N TRP A 350 -6.90 -2.92 -5.07
CA TRP A 350 -8.16 -2.19 -4.90
C TRP A 350 -8.95 -2.07 -6.20
N LEU A 351 -8.26 -1.76 -7.31
CA LEU A 351 -8.86 -1.65 -8.64
C LEU A 351 -9.40 -3.00 -9.14
N MET A 352 -8.69 -4.09 -8.83
CA MET A 352 -9.00 -5.46 -9.26
C MET A 352 -9.89 -6.24 -8.27
N LYS A 353 -10.59 -5.55 -7.36
CA LYS A 353 -11.37 -6.20 -6.28
C LYS A 353 -12.32 -7.30 -6.77
N ASN A 354 -13.00 -7.05 -7.89
CA ASN A 354 -14.03 -7.90 -8.48
C ASN A 354 -13.50 -8.81 -9.59
N ASP A 355 -12.20 -8.76 -9.88
CA ASP A 355 -11.59 -9.53 -10.98
C ASP A 355 -11.05 -10.87 -10.48
N GLN A 356 -11.05 -11.87 -11.38
CA GLN A 356 -10.43 -13.18 -11.15
C GLN A 356 -8.93 -13.11 -11.43
N VAL A 357 -8.20 -12.65 -10.42
CA VAL A 357 -6.74 -12.51 -10.46
C VAL A 357 -6.11 -13.30 -9.32
N THR A 358 -5.17 -14.18 -9.66
CA THR A 358 -4.31 -14.90 -8.73
C THR A 358 -2.92 -14.26 -8.76
N VAL A 359 -2.49 -13.66 -7.64
CA VAL A 359 -1.13 -13.13 -7.54
C VAL A 359 -0.17 -14.29 -7.28
N ILE A 360 0.84 -14.43 -8.14
CA ILE A 360 1.89 -15.42 -7.93
C ILE A 360 2.88 -14.84 -6.93
N ARG A 361 3.07 -15.54 -5.81
CA ARG A 361 3.96 -15.12 -4.75
C ARG A 361 5.40 -15.18 -5.25
N HIS A 362 6.22 -14.20 -4.85
CA HIS A 362 7.65 -14.19 -5.10
C HIS A 362 8.41 -14.11 -3.77
N GLU A 363 9.29 -15.06 -3.54
CA GLU A 363 10.11 -15.18 -2.35
C GLU A 363 11.58 -14.98 -2.70
N LEU A 364 12.12 -13.84 -2.26
CA LEU A 364 13.52 -13.48 -2.48
C LEU A 364 14.49 -14.48 -1.84
N SER A 365 14.10 -15.14 -0.74
CA SER A 365 14.91 -16.16 -0.07
C SER A 365 15.14 -17.41 -0.91
N LEU A 366 14.25 -17.68 -1.87
CA LEU A 366 14.37 -18.83 -2.77
C LEU A 366 15.16 -18.51 -4.03
N LEU A 367 15.32 -17.22 -4.37
CA LEU A 367 15.99 -16.80 -5.59
C LEU A 367 17.41 -17.41 -5.66
N ASN A 368 17.74 -18.04 -6.78
CA ASN A 368 19.04 -18.68 -7.04
C ASN A 368 19.39 -19.87 -6.12
N THR A 369 18.45 -20.40 -5.34
CA THR A 369 18.68 -21.64 -4.59
C THR A 369 18.75 -22.84 -5.55
N THR A 370 19.69 -23.76 -5.32
CA THR A 370 19.81 -24.99 -6.11
C THR A 370 18.73 -26.00 -5.71
N ALA A 371 18.42 -26.93 -6.61
CA ALA A 371 17.47 -28.00 -6.31
C ALA A 371 17.94 -28.79 -5.07
N PRO A 372 17.01 -29.21 -4.19
CA PRO A 372 17.36 -30.10 -3.09
C PRO A 372 17.98 -31.37 -3.67
N THR A 373 19.19 -31.71 -3.20
CA THR A 373 19.84 -32.95 -3.61
C THR A 373 18.96 -34.10 -3.16
N ALA A 374 18.47 -34.91 -4.10
CA ALA A 374 17.64 -36.06 -3.78
C ALA A 374 18.36 -36.91 -2.73
N ALA A 375 17.70 -37.17 -1.59
CA ALA A 375 18.22 -38.09 -0.60
C ALA A 375 18.50 -39.44 -1.29
N PRO A 376 19.64 -40.09 -1.01
CA PRO A 376 19.92 -41.39 -1.61
C PRO A 376 18.77 -42.34 -1.30
N SER A 377 18.15 -42.89 -2.36
CA SER A 377 17.11 -43.90 -2.21
C SER A 377 17.63 -45.01 -1.28
N PRO A 378 16.83 -45.46 -0.29
CA PRO A 378 17.24 -46.60 0.52
C PRO A 378 17.51 -47.77 -0.42
N ALA A 379 18.71 -48.33 -0.32
CA ALA A 379 19.13 -49.46 -1.13
C ALA A 379 18.05 -50.55 -1.09
N GLY A 380 17.55 -50.93 -2.26
CA GLY A 380 16.60 -52.03 -2.40
C GLY A 380 17.15 -53.30 -1.74
N PRO A 381 16.27 -54.18 -1.24
CA PRO A 381 16.66 -55.33 -0.44
C PRO A 381 17.64 -56.20 -1.24
N GLY A 382 18.86 -56.34 -0.71
CA GLY A 382 19.87 -57.22 -1.27
C GLY A 382 19.32 -58.63 -1.39
N GLY A 383 19.28 -59.14 -2.62
CA GLY A 383 18.96 -60.53 -2.90
C GLY A 383 19.96 -61.44 -2.17
N GLN A 384 19.46 -62.20 -1.20
CA GLN A 384 20.14 -63.39 -0.71
C GLN A 384 19.77 -64.55 -1.63
N HIS A 385 20.69 -64.89 -2.54
CA HIS A 385 20.86 -66.25 -3.03
C HIS A 385 22.24 -66.73 -2.55
N ALA A 386 22.24 -67.57 -1.53
CA ALA A 386 23.15 -68.68 -1.31
C ALA A 386 22.66 -69.47 -0.09
#